data_AF-A0A8T5LMQ2-F1
#
_entry.id   AF-A0A8T5LMQ2-F1
#
_cell.length_a   1.000
_cell.length_b   1.000
_cell.length_c   1.000
_cell.angle_alpha   90.00
_cell.angle_beta   90.00
_cell.angle_gamma   90.00
#
_symmetry.space_group_name_H-M   'P 1'
#
loop_
_entity.id
_entity.type
_entity.pdbx_description
1 polymer ?
#
loop_
_entity_poly.entity_id
_entity_poly.type
_entity_poly.pdbx_seq_one_letter_code
_entity_poly.pdbx_strand_id
1 'polypeptide(L)'
;MSKRGQGASAGGAAIFVILIAVLIVIYILFLPPQNRAELLGENDTNNGDNGVNGLSKVLLQEHVGRLDYLKFDYREHNIPSFRIYASREGKTLKNVNSIFVKNGVGDKKFFNFTFDIDKKLTSNLQLTFNVEDSAGNLELYLNGQEIFSGFIDKGTPQPISLPSEFLSQRNVLSFQVSSPRFAIWRTNRYQLKNVVITGDVLDVSNSKNKQFFYLSDVEYNNLETIKLKFYPNCQVTTVGPMMIYLNGEILFSGVADCGVYKILPLDKNFVTNDRNELEFIVTEGSYLIDRVSVVVQLESLTYPVFYFELDEDKDYVLNDEFDKDNYNITMTLRFVNKDSKNLEYLINGRRKYIRTTDLKYTINLDDYVEVGTNSLELIPKSLVDIAELKVVVVEDD
;
A
#
# COMPACT_ATOMS: atom_id res chain seq x y z
N MET A 1 58.41 20.53 -29.74
CA MET A 1 58.48 19.55 -30.84
C MET A 1 57.77 18.28 -30.40
N SER A 2 56.66 17.92 -31.06
CA SER A 2 56.21 16.55 -31.38
C SER A 2 54.71 16.60 -31.74
N LYS A 3 54.43 16.67 -33.04
CA LYS A 3 53.15 16.36 -33.67
C LYS A 3 53.02 14.84 -33.70
N ARG A 4 51.87 14.28 -33.31
CA ARG A 4 51.34 12.99 -33.82
C ARG A 4 49.91 12.76 -33.33
N GLY A 5 49.02 12.39 -34.25
CA GLY A 5 47.67 11.92 -33.92
C GLY A 5 46.55 12.22 -34.92
N GLN A 6 46.80 12.34 -36.23
CA GLN A 6 45.76 12.23 -37.25
C GLN A 6 46.07 11.02 -38.15
N GLY A 7 45.14 10.08 -38.21
CA GLY A 7 45.30 8.87 -39.02
C GLY A 7 44.31 7.78 -38.61
N ALA A 8 43.01 8.07 -38.66
CA ALA A 8 41.97 7.05 -38.55
C ALA A 8 40.98 7.18 -39.72
N SER A 9 41.31 6.47 -40.80
CA SER A 9 40.41 5.75 -41.70
C SER A 9 39.02 6.37 -41.99
N ALA A 10 38.99 7.35 -42.89
CA ALA A 10 37.76 7.80 -43.57
C ALA A 10 37.20 6.77 -44.59
N GLY A 11 37.85 5.62 -44.77
CA GLY A 11 37.43 4.58 -45.72
C GLY A 11 36.27 3.70 -45.25
N GLY A 12 36.05 3.57 -43.93
CA GLY A 12 34.98 2.71 -43.39
C GLY A 12 33.58 3.27 -43.59
N ALA A 13 33.42 4.59 -43.47
CA ALA A 13 32.12 5.25 -43.60
C ALA A 13 31.60 5.22 -45.05
N ALA A 14 32.47 5.39 -46.05
CA ALA A 14 32.05 5.41 -47.45
C ALA A 14 31.49 4.05 -47.93
N ILE A 15 32.07 2.94 -47.49
CA ILE A 15 31.60 1.59 -47.84
C ILE A 15 30.22 1.32 -47.22
N PHE A 16 29.99 1.78 -45.99
CA PHE A 16 28.72 1.58 -45.29
C PHE A 16 27.57 2.34 -45.95
N VAL A 17 27.81 3.58 -46.40
CA VAL A 17 26.81 4.39 -47.11
C VAL A 17 26.41 3.75 -48.44
N ILE A 18 27.38 3.23 -49.20
CA ILE A 18 27.09 2.53 -50.47
C ILE A 18 26.27 1.26 -50.21
N LEU A 19 26.58 0.51 -49.15
CA LEU A 19 25.85 -0.72 -48.82
C LEU A 19 24.39 -0.43 -48.42
N ILE A 20 24.16 0.61 -47.61
CA ILE A 20 22.81 1.06 -47.25
C ILE A 20 22.04 1.53 -48.49
N ALA A 21 22.67 2.30 -49.38
CA ALA A 21 22.02 2.78 -50.60
C ALA A 21 21.58 1.62 -51.53
N VAL A 22 22.43 0.59 -51.71
CA VAL A 22 22.08 -0.60 -52.48
C VAL A 22 20.92 -1.36 -51.84
N LEU A 23 20.91 -1.48 -50.51
CA LEU A 23 19.86 -2.18 -49.77
C LEU A 23 18.51 -1.44 -49.86
N ILE A 24 18.51 -0.11 -49.82
CA ILE A 24 17.31 0.72 -50.04
C ILE A 24 16.78 0.54 -51.47
N VAL A 25 17.64 0.53 -52.50
CA VAL A 25 17.22 0.32 -53.89
C VAL A 25 16.60 -1.07 -54.09
N ILE A 26 17.21 -2.11 -53.50
CA ILE A 26 16.65 -3.48 -53.52
C ILE A 26 15.31 -3.50 -52.79
N TYR A 27 15.21 -2.86 -51.63
CA TYR A 27 13.96 -2.78 -50.88
C TYR A 27 12.83 -2.11 -51.69
N ILE A 28 13.12 -1.02 -52.39
CA ILE A 28 12.16 -0.33 -53.27
C ILE A 28 11.74 -1.20 -54.47
N LEU A 29 12.63 -2.04 -54.99
CA LEU A 29 12.34 -2.97 -56.09
C LEU A 29 11.43 -4.13 -55.69
N PHE A 30 11.52 -4.58 -54.43
CA PHE A 30 10.72 -5.70 -53.90
C PHE A 30 9.40 -5.26 -53.24
N LEU A 31 9.16 -3.95 -53.10
CA LEU A 31 7.87 -3.46 -52.64
C LEU A 31 6.77 -3.76 -53.70
N PRO A 32 5.59 -4.26 -53.28
CA PRO A 32 4.45 -4.40 -54.16
C PRO A 32 4.14 -3.09 -54.88
N PRO A 33 3.66 -3.12 -56.14
CA PRO A 33 3.47 -1.93 -56.96
C PRO A 33 2.67 -0.80 -56.27
N GLN A 34 1.70 -1.17 -55.42
CA GLN A 34 0.82 -0.24 -54.70
C GLN A 34 1.57 0.59 -53.65
N ASN A 35 2.35 -0.07 -52.78
CA ASN A 35 3.14 0.61 -51.74
C ASN A 35 4.29 1.42 -52.34
N ARG A 36 4.80 0.97 -53.51
CA ARG A 36 5.83 1.72 -54.25
C ARG A 36 5.28 3.02 -54.83
N ALA A 37 4.05 3.00 -55.37
CA ALA A 37 3.40 4.20 -55.90
C ALA A 37 3.10 5.23 -54.78
N GLU A 38 2.74 4.77 -53.58
CA GLU A 38 2.54 5.62 -52.40
C GLU A 38 3.85 6.26 -51.92
N LEU A 39 4.95 5.50 -51.87
CA LEU A 39 6.27 6.01 -51.47
C LEU A 39 6.94 6.93 -52.50
N LEU A 40 6.62 6.79 -53.79
CA LEU A 40 7.14 7.63 -54.87
C LEU A 40 6.25 8.82 -55.22
N GLY A 41 5.12 8.99 -54.52
CA GLY A 41 4.15 10.06 -54.81
C GLY A 41 3.49 9.95 -56.20
N GLU A 42 3.51 8.78 -56.83
CA GLU A 42 2.94 8.56 -58.17
C GLU A 42 1.40 8.59 -58.20
N ASN A 43 0.76 8.57 -57.03
CA ASN A 43 -0.70 8.73 -56.90
C ASN A 43 -1.14 10.18 -56.61
N ASP A 44 -0.22 11.14 -56.45
CA ASP A 44 -0.57 12.57 -56.44
C ASP A 44 -0.71 13.10 -57.88
N THR A 45 -1.50 12.39 -58.70
CA THR A 45 -2.23 13.08 -59.75
C THR A 45 -3.23 13.99 -59.05
N ASN A 46 -2.84 15.27 -58.90
CA ASN A 46 -3.74 16.41 -58.74
C ASN A 46 -4.72 16.43 -59.93
N ASN A 47 -5.70 15.52 -59.90
CA ASN A 47 -6.96 15.69 -60.59
C ASN A 47 -7.68 16.80 -59.83
N GLY A 48 -7.55 18.02 -60.35
CA GLY A 48 -8.42 19.14 -60.03
C GLY A 48 -9.83 18.79 -60.44
N ASP A 49 -10.50 18.00 -59.60
CA ASP A 49 -11.93 17.88 -59.58
C ASP A 49 -12.43 19.15 -58.88
N ASN A 50 -12.73 20.17 -59.68
CA ASN A 50 -13.42 21.40 -59.28
C ASN A 50 -14.88 21.07 -58.93
N GLY A 51 -15.07 20.18 -57.95
CA GLY A 51 -16.26 20.21 -57.12
C GLY A 51 -16.09 21.39 -56.18
N VAL A 52 -16.91 22.43 -56.38
CA VAL A 52 -17.07 23.55 -55.46
C VAL A 52 -17.55 22.99 -54.12
N ASN A 53 -16.61 22.51 -53.31
CA ASN A 53 -16.81 22.10 -51.94
C ASN A 53 -16.38 23.30 -51.08
N GLY A 54 -17.30 23.80 -50.26
CA GLY A 54 -17.11 24.99 -49.42
C GLY A 54 -15.73 25.01 -48.74
N LEU A 55 -15.15 26.21 -48.69
CA LEU A 55 -13.81 26.45 -48.14
C LEU A 55 -13.79 26.15 -46.63
N SER A 56 -13.47 24.91 -46.26
CA SER A 56 -13.27 24.54 -44.84
C SER A 56 -11.79 24.61 -44.46
N LYS A 57 -11.40 25.54 -43.59
CA LYS A 57 -10.02 25.63 -43.06
C LYS A 57 -9.95 25.00 -41.67
N VAL A 58 -8.96 24.15 -41.42
CA VAL A 58 -8.72 23.55 -40.09
C VAL A 58 -7.81 24.45 -39.27
N LEU A 59 -8.27 24.89 -38.10
CA LEU A 59 -7.53 25.74 -37.16
C LEU A 59 -6.83 24.92 -36.07
N LEU A 60 -7.49 23.85 -35.62
CA LEU A 60 -6.99 22.94 -34.59
C LEU A 60 -7.44 21.52 -34.92
N GLN A 61 -6.54 20.55 -34.79
CA GLN A 61 -6.90 19.14 -34.84
C GLN A 61 -5.98 18.34 -33.92
N GLU A 62 -6.53 17.83 -32.82
CA GLU A 62 -5.77 17.18 -31.75
C GLU A 62 -6.43 15.87 -31.30
N HIS A 63 -5.60 14.90 -30.92
CA HIS A 63 -6.03 13.63 -30.33
C HIS A 63 -5.92 13.72 -28.81
N VAL A 64 -7.00 14.17 -28.17
CA VAL A 64 -7.05 14.49 -26.73
C VAL A 64 -6.84 13.25 -25.84
N GLY A 65 -7.46 12.12 -26.19
CA GLY A 65 -7.40 10.90 -25.39
C GLY A 65 -8.38 10.92 -24.21
N ARG A 66 -8.00 10.25 -23.11
CA ARG A 66 -8.83 10.09 -21.91
C ARG A 66 -8.64 11.27 -20.97
N LEU A 67 -9.74 11.90 -20.59
CA LEU A 67 -9.78 12.93 -19.56
C LEU A 67 -10.39 12.34 -18.29
N ASP A 68 -9.57 12.23 -17.24
CA ASP A 68 -10.02 11.75 -15.93
C ASP A 68 -10.77 12.85 -15.17
N TYR A 69 -11.69 12.43 -14.30
CA TYR A 69 -12.52 13.32 -13.51
C TYR A 69 -12.37 13.01 -12.02
N LEU A 70 -11.99 14.02 -11.24
CA LEU A 70 -12.05 13.98 -9.79
C LEU A 70 -13.38 14.57 -9.31
N LYS A 71 -14.22 13.72 -8.72
CA LYS A 71 -15.47 14.15 -8.09
C LYS A 71 -15.21 14.97 -6.81
N PHE A 72 -14.07 14.75 -6.18
CA PHE A 72 -13.68 15.33 -4.91
C PHE A 72 -12.17 15.52 -4.87
N ASP A 73 -11.72 16.56 -4.18
CA ASP A 73 -10.33 16.84 -3.78
C ASP A 73 -9.96 16.14 -2.47
N TYR A 74 -10.98 15.66 -1.74
CA TYR A 74 -10.86 15.02 -0.44
C TYR A 74 -11.74 13.78 -0.34
N ARG A 75 -11.20 12.70 0.20
CA ARG A 75 -11.99 11.53 0.62
C ARG A 75 -11.58 11.01 1.96
N GLU A 76 -12.57 10.53 2.71
CA GLU A 76 -12.37 9.89 4.00
C GLU A 76 -12.91 8.45 3.98
N HIS A 77 -12.03 7.49 4.23
CA HIS A 77 -12.35 6.09 4.37
C HIS A 77 -12.55 5.79 5.85
N ASN A 78 -13.82 5.72 6.28
CA ASN A 78 -14.16 5.39 7.65
C ASN A 78 -13.90 3.91 7.93
N ILE A 79 -13.23 3.65 9.05
CA ILE A 79 -12.93 2.31 9.55
C ILE A 79 -13.71 2.11 10.86
N PRO A 80 -14.39 0.97 11.05
CA PRO A 80 -15.13 0.73 12.29
C PRO A 80 -14.23 0.75 13.51
N SER A 81 -14.77 1.20 14.64
CA SER A 81 -14.09 1.17 15.93
C SER A 81 -13.86 -0.27 16.39
N PHE A 82 -12.73 -0.53 17.04
CA PHE A 82 -12.38 -1.88 17.51
C PHE A 82 -11.60 -1.82 18.82
N ARG A 83 -11.62 -2.94 19.55
CA ARG A 83 -10.84 -3.10 20.78
C ARG A 83 -9.70 -4.07 20.52
N ILE A 84 -8.52 -3.70 20.99
CA ILE A 84 -7.36 -4.57 21.12
C ILE A 84 -6.93 -4.61 22.58
N TYR A 85 -6.53 -5.77 23.06
CA TYR A 85 -6.04 -5.91 24.42
C TYR A 85 -5.10 -7.09 24.54
N ALA A 86 -4.18 -6.96 25.48
CA ALA A 86 -3.26 -8.01 25.88
C ALA A 86 -3.27 -8.07 27.42
N SER A 87 -3.73 -9.20 27.96
CA SER A 87 -3.75 -9.45 29.41
C SER A 87 -2.73 -10.52 29.76
N ARG A 88 -2.10 -10.37 30.92
CA ARG A 88 -1.32 -11.45 31.55
C ARG A 88 -2.22 -12.14 32.55
N GLU A 89 -2.40 -13.44 32.38
CA GLU A 89 -3.22 -14.26 33.26
C GLU A 89 -2.38 -15.37 33.86
N GLY A 90 -2.52 -15.55 35.18
CA GLY A 90 -1.91 -16.67 35.88
C GLY A 90 -2.53 -17.97 35.40
N LYS A 91 -1.75 -18.81 34.73
CA LYS A 91 -2.19 -20.08 34.16
C LYS A 91 -1.45 -21.26 34.77
N THR A 92 -2.18 -22.33 35.03
CA THR A 92 -1.58 -23.63 35.33
C THR A 92 -1.07 -24.28 34.06
N LEU A 93 0.24 -24.50 33.98
CA LEU A 93 0.91 -25.07 32.80
C LEU A 93 1.05 -26.59 32.93
N LYS A 94 1.26 -27.07 34.16
CA LYS A 94 1.36 -28.50 34.46
C LYS A 94 0.88 -28.78 35.87
N ASN A 95 0.17 -29.88 36.05
CA ASN A 95 -0.25 -30.39 37.34
C ASN A 95 0.05 -31.90 37.42
N VAL A 96 0.65 -32.32 38.53
CA VAL A 96 0.90 -33.72 38.88
C VAL A 96 0.38 -33.96 40.30
N ASN A 97 -0.59 -34.88 40.44
CA ASN A 97 -1.31 -35.10 41.69
C ASN A 97 -0.40 -35.55 42.85
N SER A 98 0.53 -36.48 42.59
CA SER A 98 1.47 -36.96 43.59
C SER A 98 2.78 -37.45 42.97
N ILE A 99 3.88 -37.21 43.67
CA ILE A 99 5.23 -37.62 43.30
C ILE A 99 5.86 -38.32 44.51
N PHE A 100 6.50 -39.46 44.29
CA PHE A 100 7.28 -40.16 45.31
C PHE A 100 8.71 -40.40 44.81
N VAL A 101 9.67 -39.79 45.50
CA VAL A 101 11.10 -39.87 45.20
C VAL A 101 11.84 -40.42 46.42
N LYS A 102 12.84 -41.27 46.17
CA LYS A 102 13.65 -41.89 47.23
C LYS A 102 15.06 -42.16 46.77
N ASN A 103 16.00 -42.10 47.72
CA ASN A 103 17.38 -42.44 47.51
C ASN A 103 17.90 -43.22 48.72
N GLY A 104 18.12 -44.52 48.52
CA GLY A 104 18.72 -45.44 49.47
C GLY A 104 19.79 -46.31 48.82
N VAL A 105 20.49 -47.11 49.63
CA VAL A 105 21.52 -48.04 49.14
C VAL A 105 20.84 -49.15 48.33
N GLY A 106 20.98 -49.07 47.00
CA GLY A 106 20.41 -50.04 46.05
C GLY A 106 19.02 -49.70 45.52
N ASP A 107 18.38 -48.63 46.01
CA ASP A 107 17.02 -48.27 45.61
C ASP A 107 16.89 -46.76 45.41
N LYS A 108 16.99 -46.35 44.14
CA LYS A 108 16.90 -44.95 43.71
C LYS A 108 15.68 -44.78 42.83
N LYS A 109 14.81 -43.85 43.20
CA LYS A 109 13.64 -43.47 42.42
C LYS A 109 13.62 -41.97 42.24
N PHE A 110 13.81 -41.56 41.00
CA PHE A 110 13.69 -40.17 40.56
C PHE A 110 12.34 -40.00 39.86
N PHE A 111 11.87 -38.76 39.80
CA PHE A 111 10.68 -38.43 39.03
C PHE A 111 10.94 -37.23 38.15
N ASN A 112 10.70 -37.40 36.85
CA ASN A 112 10.87 -36.35 35.87
C ASN A 112 9.55 -36.15 35.15
N PHE A 113 9.16 -34.90 34.93
CA PHE A 113 8.06 -34.58 34.04
C PHE A 113 8.41 -33.43 33.12
N THR A 114 7.70 -33.38 32.00
CA THR A 114 7.90 -32.37 30.96
C THR A 114 6.73 -31.39 30.91
N PHE A 115 7.05 -30.15 30.55
CA PHE A 115 6.08 -29.10 30.29
C PHE A 115 6.60 -28.18 29.18
N ASP A 116 5.68 -27.69 28.36
CA ASP A 116 5.97 -26.82 27.23
C ASP A 116 5.53 -25.40 27.56
N ILE A 117 6.33 -24.40 27.13
CA ILE A 117 6.02 -22.99 27.29
C ILE A 117 6.39 -22.23 26.01
N ASP A 118 5.71 -21.12 25.77
CA ASP A 118 6.23 -20.08 24.88
C ASP A 118 7.02 -19.07 25.72
N LYS A 119 8.36 -19.09 25.58
CA LYS A 119 9.27 -18.21 26.32
C LYS A 119 9.01 -16.72 26.07
N LYS A 120 8.42 -16.36 24.92
CA LYS A 120 8.09 -14.96 24.60
C LYS A 120 6.82 -14.49 25.29
N LEU A 121 5.89 -15.40 25.59
CA LEU A 121 4.58 -15.09 26.14
C LEU A 121 4.46 -15.42 27.63
N THR A 122 5.38 -16.19 28.19
CA THR A 122 5.29 -16.69 29.57
C THR A 122 6.33 -16.04 30.47
N SER A 123 5.91 -15.57 31.65
CA SER A 123 6.78 -14.99 32.68
C SER A 123 6.41 -15.51 34.08
N ASN A 124 7.23 -15.21 35.10
CA ASN A 124 6.95 -15.49 36.51
C ASN A 124 6.55 -16.95 36.80
N LEU A 125 7.29 -17.88 36.19
CA LEU A 125 7.06 -19.30 36.39
C LEU A 125 7.41 -19.72 37.82
N GLN A 126 6.47 -20.35 38.50
CA GLN A 126 6.60 -20.81 39.87
C GLN A 126 6.21 -22.28 39.98
N LEU A 127 6.99 -23.02 40.77
CA LEU A 127 6.69 -24.37 41.18
C LEU A 127 6.12 -24.35 42.59
N THR A 128 4.95 -24.96 42.77
CA THR A 128 4.30 -25.15 44.06
C THR A 128 3.98 -26.62 44.28
N PHE A 129 4.02 -27.06 45.54
CA PHE A 129 3.70 -28.43 45.95
C PHE A 129 3.43 -28.47 47.46
N ASN A 130 2.85 -29.58 47.92
CA ASN A 130 2.72 -29.90 49.34
C ASN A 130 3.60 -31.11 49.69
N VAL A 131 4.23 -31.09 50.85
CA VAL A 131 5.08 -32.17 51.38
C VAL A 131 4.31 -32.94 52.45
N GLU A 132 4.06 -34.24 52.20
CA GLU A 132 3.40 -35.14 53.16
C GLU A 132 4.40 -35.92 54.02
N ASP A 133 5.52 -36.33 53.42
CA ASP A 133 6.61 -37.00 54.10
C ASP A 133 7.95 -36.48 53.57
N SER A 134 8.90 -36.26 54.49
CA SER A 134 10.22 -35.73 54.18
C SER A 134 11.31 -36.39 55.01
N ALA A 135 12.38 -36.80 54.35
CA ALA A 135 13.62 -37.26 54.95
C ALA A 135 14.80 -36.97 54.00
N GLY A 136 15.79 -36.19 54.46
CA GLY A 136 16.93 -35.75 53.64
C GLY A 136 16.67 -34.46 52.84
N ASN A 137 17.60 -34.06 51.98
CA ASN A 137 17.45 -32.84 51.18
C ASN A 137 16.75 -33.16 49.86
N LEU A 138 15.75 -32.34 49.49
CA LEU A 138 15.16 -32.36 48.16
C LEU A 138 16.05 -31.58 47.19
N GLU A 139 16.33 -32.18 46.04
CA GLU A 139 17.14 -31.61 44.97
C GLU A 139 16.24 -31.48 43.72
N LEU A 140 16.11 -30.25 43.21
CA LEU A 140 15.28 -29.95 42.04
C LEU A 140 16.15 -29.46 40.90
N TYR A 141 15.96 -30.05 39.72
CA TYR A 141 16.68 -29.68 38.51
C TYR A 141 15.72 -29.28 37.40
N LEU A 142 15.99 -28.13 36.76
CA LEU A 142 15.32 -27.66 35.57
C LEU A 142 16.28 -27.80 34.39
N ASN A 143 15.94 -28.64 33.41
CA ASN A 143 16.78 -28.92 32.25
C ASN A 143 18.22 -29.34 32.63
N GLY A 144 18.35 -30.09 33.73
CA GLY A 144 19.64 -30.55 34.25
C GLY A 144 20.41 -29.55 35.12
N GLN A 145 19.94 -28.30 35.22
CA GLN A 145 20.52 -27.28 36.10
C GLN A 145 19.81 -27.26 37.46
N GLU A 146 20.57 -27.22 38.55
CA GLU A 146 20.01 -27.19 39.90
C GLU A 146 19.32 -25.85 40.18
N ILE A 147 18.05 -25.89 40.59
CA ILE A 147 17.27 -24.69 40.94
C ILE A 147 16.95 -24.61 42.44
N PHE A 148 17.07 -25.73 43.16
CA PHE A 148 16.85 -25.80 44.59
C PHE A 148 17.55 -27.03 45.17
N SER A 149 18.24 -26.87 46.30
CA SER A 149 18.78 -27.97 47.09
C SER A 149 18.67 -27.62 48.57
N GLY A 150 17.86 -28.39 49.30
CA GLY A 150 17.60 -28.08 50.71
C GLY A 150 16.61 -29.03 51.38
N PHE A 151 16.57 -28.97 52.70
CA PHE A 151 15.57 -29.68 53.48
C PHE A 151 14.25 -28.89 53.47
N ILE A 152 13.12 -29.57 53.26
CA ILE A 152 11.79 -28.96 53.32
C ILE A 152 10.93 -29.75 54.32
N ASP A 153 10.40 -29.04 55.31
CA ASP A 153 9.47 -29.59 56.29
C ASP A 153 8.12 -29.99 55.68
N LYS A 154 7.34 -30.78 56.42
CA LYS A 154 5.97 -31.14 56.02
C LYS A 154 5.10 -29.88 55.92
N GLY A 155 4.23 -29.83 54.92
CA GLY A 155 3.33 -28.69 54.67
C GLY A 155 3.50 -28.07 53.29
N THR A 156 3.28 -26.76 53.18
CA THR A 156 3.32 -26.01 51.92
C THR A 156 4.51 -25.05 51.93
N PRO A 157 5.65 -25.40 51.32
CA PRO A 157 6.78 -24.48 51.21
C PRO A 157 6.41 -23.23 50.39
N GLN A 158 7.26 -22.21 50.48
CA GLN A 158 7.16 -21.05 49.61
C GLN A 158 7.34 -21.47 48.13
N PRO A 159 6.63 -20.83 47.19
CA PRO A 159 6.79 -21.11 45.77
C PRO A 159 8.26 -20.97 45.32
N ILE A 160 8.72 -21.91 44.50
CA ILE A 160 10.08 -21.90 43.94
C ILE A 160 10.01 -21.28 42.54
N SER A 161 10.62 -20.10 42.37
CA SER A 161 10.73 -19.44 41.06
C SER A 161 11.61 -20.25 40.12
N LEU A 162 11.13 -20.49 38.89
CA LEU A 162 11.90 -21.16 37.84
C LEU A 162 12.73 -20.12 37.06
N PRO A 163 14.08 -20.18 37.12
CA PRO A 163 14.93 -19.18 36.50
C PRO A 163 14.80 -19.14 34.97
N SER A 164 14.61 -17.95 34.42
CA SER A 164 14.32 -17.73 32.99
C SER A 164 15.46 -18.14 32.03
N GLU A 165 16.68 -18.13 32.55
CA GLU A 165 17.92 -18.52 31.90
C GLU A 165 17.98 -20.03 31.61
N PHE A 166 17.34 -20.86 32.43
CA PHE A 166 17.31 -22.31 32.25
C PHE A 166 16.11 -22.78 31.43
N LEU A 167 15.14 -21.91 31.17
CA LEU A 167 13.93 -22.25 30.42
C LEU A 167 14.16 -22.31 28.91
N SER A 168 13.61 -23.38 28.34
CA SER A 168 13.51 -23.68 26.90
C SER A 168 12.04 -23.81 26.48
N GLN A 169 11.76 -24.06 25.20
CA GLN A 169 10.39 -24.27 24.72
C GLN A 169 9.77 -25.55 25.31
N ARG A 170 10.58 -26.60 25.45
CA ARG A 170 10.24 -27.84 26.14
C ARG A 170 11.17 -28.03 27.32
N ASN A 171 10.61 -28.16 28.52
CA ASN A 171 11.36 -28.22 29.75
C ASN A 171 11.19 -29.56 30.44
N VAL A 172 12.22 -29.99 31.17
CA VAL A 172 12.21 -31.17 32.03
C VAL A 172 12.47 -30.73 33.46
N LEU A 173 11.52 -30.99 34.35
CA LEU A 173 11.70 -30.79 35.79
C LEU A 173 11.95 -32.14 36.45
N SER A 174 13.05 -32.25 37.18
CA SER A 174 13.50 -33.49 37.81
C SER A 174 13.54 -33.33 39.33
N PHE A 175 12.94 -34.29 40.03
CA PHE A 175 12.88 -34.35 41.48
C PHE A 175 13.78 -35.48 41.95
N GLN A 176 14.73 -35.15 42.81
CA GLN A 176 15.68 -36.09 43.40
C GLN A 176 15.81 -35.84 44.90
N VAL A 177 16.39 -36.80 45.60
CA VAL A 177 16.69 -36.66 47.03
C VAL A 177 18.15 -36.97 47.24
N SER A 178 18.82 -36.15 48.05
CA SER A 178 20.25 -36.30 48.32
C SER A 178 20.58 -37.68 48.88
N SER A 179 21.78 -38.17 48.60
CA SER A 179 22.20 -39.48 49.11
C SER A 179 22.45 -39.42 50.63
N PRO A 180 22.12 -40.47 51.42
CA PRO A 180 22.29 -40.51 52.88
C PRO A 180 23.75 -40.50 53.37
N ARG A 181 24.72 -40.25 52.47
CA ARG A 181 26.17 -40.28 52.70
C ARG A 181 26.61 -41.57 53.41
N PHE A 182 27.26 -41.46 54.57
CA PHE A 182 27.79 -42.60 55.33
C PHE A 182 26.72 -43.39 56.11
N ALA A 183 25.50 -42.88 56.24
CA ALA A 183 24.41 -43.56 56.94
C ALA A 183 23.71 -44.55 56.01
N ILE A 184 24.39 -45.64 55.65
CA ILE A 184 23.92 -46.65 54.67
C ILE A 184 22.57 -47.30 55.02
N TRP A 185 22.15 -47.24 56.28
CA TRP A 185 20.85 -47.76 56.76
C TRP A 185 19.69 -46.74 56.66
N ARG A 186 19.95 -45.47 56.35
CA ARG A 186 18.92 -44.45 56.19
C ARG A 186 18.47 -44.37 54.73
N THR A 187 17.18 -44.19 54.52
CA THR A 187 16.62 -43.89 53.19
C THR A 187 16.08 -42.47 53.21
N ASN A 188 16.61 -41.63 52.34
CA ASN A 188 16.06 -40.29 52.13
C ASN A 188 14.87 -40.40 51.16
N ARG A 189 13.77 -39.71 51.44
CA ARG A 189 12.54 -39.81 50.64
C ARG A 189 11.69 -38.55 50.78
N TYR A 190 10.92 -38.26 49.72
CA TYR A 190 9.86 -37.27 49.74
C TYR A 190 8.59 -37.83 49.10
N GLN A 191 7.46 -37.53 49.73
CA GLN A 191 6.14 -37.70 49.15
C GLN A 191 5.52 -36.31 48.96
N LEU A 192 5.39 -35.91 47.69
CA LEU A 192 4.85 -34.62 47.30
C LEU A 192 3.43 -34.80 46.75
N LYS A 193 2.58 -33.81 46.99
CA LYS A 193 1.22 -33.71 46.43
C LYS A 193 1.02 -32.36 45.76
N ASN A 194 0.04 -32.31 44.85
CA ASN A 194 -0.39 -31.09 44.16
C ASN A 194 0.80 -30.33 43.56
N VAL A 195 1.63 -31.03 42.80
CA VAL A 195 2.81 -30.42 42.18
C VAL A 195 2.36 -29.66 40.95
N VAL A 196 2.35 -28.34 41.05
CA VAL A 196 1.79 -27.44 40.05
C VAL A 196 2.85 -26.45 39.59
N ILE A 197 2.96 -26.28 38.26
CA ILE A 197 3.69 -25.18 37.65
C ILE A 197 2.67 -24.14 37.21
N THR A 198 2.75 -22.95 37.79
CA THR A 198 1.99 -21.77 37.39
C THR A 198 2.90 -20.74 36.74
N GLY A 199 2.36 -19.89 35.89
CA GLY A 199 3.08 -18.74 35.35
C GLY A 199 2.11 -17.74 34.73
N ASP A 200 2.57 -16.51 34.55
CA ASP A 200 1.80 -15.48 33.86
C ASP A 200 1.95 -15.68 32.37
N VAL A 201 0.85 -15.98 31.68
CA VAL A 201 0.81 -16.15 30.24
C VAL A 201 0.14 -14.93 29.63
N LEU A 202 0.83 -14.28 28.69
CA LEU A 202 0.30 -13.21 27.88
C LEU A 202 -0.72 -13.78 26.89
N ASP A 203 -1.99 -13.43 27.05
CA ASP A 203 -3.02 -13.71 26.07
C ASP A 203 -2.91 -12.71 24.91
N VAL A 204 -2.48 -13.22 23.75
CA VAL A 204 -2.32 -12.46 22.50
C VAL A 204 -3.47 -12.68 21.53
N SER A 205 -4.52 -13.41 21.92
CA SER A 205 -5.65 -13.73 21.04
C SER A 205 -6.33 -12.48 20.46
N ASN A 206 -6.38 -11.40 21.23
CA ASN A 206 -6.99 -10.12 20.87
C ASN A 206 -6.01 -8.95 20.90
N SER A 207 -4.70 -9.23 20.96
CA SER A 207 -3.68 -8.18 20.99
C SER A 207 -3.42 -7.56 19.62
N LYS A 208 -3.99 -8.14 18.57
CA LYS A 208 -3.79 -7.77 17.18
C LYS A 208 -5.12 -7.64 16.45
N ASN A 209 -5.29 -6.56 15.71
CA ASN A 209 -6.46 -6.34 14.86
C ASN A 209 -6.02 -5.80 13.50
N LYS A 210 -6.63 -6.33 12.43
CA LYS A 210 -6.39 -5.91 11.05
C LYS A 210 -7.62 -5.21 10.51
N GLN A 211 -7.40 -4.05 9.92
CA GLN A 211 -8.41 -3.25 9.22
C GLN A 211 -7.98 -3.06 7.77
N PHE A 212 -8.95 -2.83 6.90
CA PHE A 212 -8.69 -2.69 5.47
C PHE A 212 -9.38 -1.44 4.92
N PHE A 213 -8.69 -0.73 4.03
CA PHE A 213 -9.27 0.32 3.21
C PHE A 213 -8.83 0.13 1.76
N TYR A 214 -9.58 0.74 0.83
CA TYR A 214 -9.36 0.56 -0.61
C TYR A 214 -9.15 1.91 -1.26
N LEU A 215 -8.11 2.03 -2.07
CA LEU A 215 -7.88 3.18 -2.94
C LEU A 215 -8.20 2.78 -4.38
N SER A 216 -9.05 3.57 -5.04
CA SER A 216 -9.24 3.44 -6.49
C SER A 216 -8.00 3.93 -7.24
N ASP A 217 -7.86 3.51 -8.50
CA ASP A 217 -6.76 3.97 -9.36
C ASP A 217 -6.69 5.49 -9.44
N VAL A 218 -7.87 6.14 -9.52
CA VAL A 218 -7.99 7.59 -9.59
C VAL A 218 -7.45 8.25 -8.31
N GLU A 219 -7.75 7.70 -7.14
CA GLU A 219 -7.22 8.24 -5.87
C GLU A 219 -5.72 8.03 -5.74
N TYR A 220 -5.23 6.85 -6.10
CA TYR A 220 -3.83 6.51 -5.98
C TYR A 220 -2.95 7.35 -6.92
N ASN A 221 -3.36 7.47 -8.19
CA ASN A 221 -2.60 8.21 -9.20
C ASN A 221 -2.57 9.71 -8.91
N ASN A 222 -3.62 10.26 -8.30
CA ASN A 222 -3.73 11.68 -7.96
C ASN A 222 -3.48 11.95 -6.48
N LEU A 223 -2.83 11.04 -5.74
CA LEU A 223 -2.64 11.19 -4.31
C LEU A 223 -1.62 12.30 -3.99
N GLU A 224 -2.06 13.38 -3.33
CA GLU A 224 -1.19 14.46 -2.80
C GLU A 224 -0.70 14.08 -1.40
N THR A 225 -1.63 13.84 -0.47
CA THR A 225 -1.30 13.42 0.90
C THR A 225 -2.27 12.39 1.42
N ILE A 226 -1.79 11.52 2.31
CA ILE A 226 -2.62 10.55 3.02
C ILE A 226 -2.29 10.58 4.52
N LYS A 227 -3.32 10.51 5.34
CA LYS A 227 -3.21 10.63 6.80
C LYS A 227 -4.11 9.59 7.48
N LEU A 228 -3.59 8.87 8.45
CA LEU A 228 -4.39 8.05 9.37
C LEU A 228 -4.84 8.90 10.55
N LYS A 229 -6.15 8.95 10.79
CA LYS A 229 -6.76 9.58 11.94
C LYS A 229 -7.36 8.52 12.86
N PHE A 230 -7.18 8.67 14.17
CA PHE A 230 -7.80 7.77 15.15
C PHE A 230 -7.85 8.40 16.56
N TYR A 231 -8.73 7.86 17.41
CA TYR A 231 -8.91 8.27 18.80
C TYR A 231 -8.69 7.07 19.74
N PRO A 232 -7.52 6.94 20.39
CA PRO A 232 -7.26 5.88 21.34
C PRO A 232 -7.91 6.19 22.70
N ASN A 233 -8.84 5.36 23.16
CA ASN A 233 -9.41 5.40 24.51
C ASN A 233 -8.78 4.28 25.36
N CYS A 234 -7.97 4.69 26.34
CA CYS A 234 -7.18 3.80 27.19
C CYS A 234 -6.87 4.45 28.56
N GLN A 235 -6.33 3.65 29.48
CA GLN A 235 -5.82 4.13 30.77
C GLN A 235 -4.30 4.12 30.76
N VAL A 236 -3.68 5.31 30.72
CA VAL A 236 -2.22 5.49 30.52
C VAL A 236 -1.38 4.67 31.50
N THR A 237 -1.83 4.48 32.74
CA THR A 237 -1.10 3.75 33.78
C THR A 237 -1.10 2.23 33.62
N THR A 238 -1.95 1.68 32.75
CA THR A 238 -2.15 0.23 32.62
C THR A 238 -1.99 -0.28 31.20
N VAL A 239 -1.43 0.54 30.30
CA VAL A 239 -1.24 0.18 28.89
C VAL A 239 0.22 0.21 28.50
N GLY A 240 0.63 -0.77 27.70
CA GLY A 240 1.96 -0.83 27.09
C GLY A 240 2.00 -0.16 25.73
N PRO A 241 3.13 -0.24 25.01
CA PRO A 241 3.25 0.32 23.67
C PRO A 241 2.24 -0.31 22.69
N MET A 242 1.71 0.54 21.81
CA MET A 242 0.94 0.16 20.63
C MET A 242 1.81 0.35 19.39
N MET A 243 1.74 -0.62 18.48
CA MET A 243 2.38 -0.57 17.17
C MET A 243 1.29 -0.51 16.09
N ILE A 244 1.49 0.35 15.09
CA ILE A 244 0.61 0.45 13.92
C ILE A 244 1.45 0.18 12.69
N TYR A 245 0.98 -0.72 11.84
CA TYR A 245 1.59 -1.05 10.56
C TYR A 245 0.64 -0.71 9.41
N LEU A 246 1.21 -0.33 8.27
CA LEU A 246 0.52 -0.21 6.99
C LEU A 246 1.23 -1.08 5.96
N ASN A 247 0.51 -2.08 5.44
CA ASN A 247 1.07 -3.04 4.48
C ASN A 247 2.39 -3.68 4.94
N GLY A 248 2.55 -3.88 6.25
CA GLY A 248 3.77 -4.45 6.87
C GLY A 248 4.81 -3.43 7.33
N GLU A 249 4.70 -2.17 6.92
CA GLU A 249 5.63 -1.10 7.30
C GLU A 249 5.19 -0.40 8.59
N ILE A 250 6.13 -0.10 9.49
CA ILE A 250 5.84 0.51 10.80
C ILE A 250 5.50 1.99 10.61
N LEU A 251 4.29 2.39 11.01
CA LEU A 251 3.84 3.79 11.03
C LEU A 251 4.04 4.45 12.39
N PHE A 252 3.83 3.69 13.47
CA PHE A 252 3.87 4.19 14.84
C PHE A 252 4.31 3.08 15.79
N SER A 253 5.12 3.42 16.78
CA SER A 253 5.51 2.54 17.87
C SER A 253 5.70 3.36 19.14
N GLY A 254 4.85 3.15 20.14
CA GLY A 254 4.92 3.86 21.40
C GLY A 254 3.62 3.77 22.21
N VAL A 255 3.63 4.31 23.42
CA VAL A 255 2.40 4.45 24.21
C VAL A 255 1.60 5.61 23.64
N ALA A 256 0.38 5.35 23.16
CA ALA A 256 -0.46 6.40 22.62
C ALA A 256 -1.03 7.31 23.72
N ASP A 257 -1.12 8.62 23.45
CA ASP A 257 -1.77 9.56 24.35
C ASP A 257 -3.28 9.31 24.38
N CYS A 258 -3.72 8.60 25.42
CA CYS A 258 -5.12 8.23 25.61
C CYS A 258 -6.02 9.47 25.68
N GLY A 259 -7.17 9.41 25.02
CA GLY A 259 -8.19 10.45 25.03
C GLY A 259 -7.91 11.64 24.11
N VAL A 260 -6.88 11.58 23.27
CA VAL A 260 -6.50 12.64 22.32
C VAL A 260 -6.55 12.13 20.89
N TYR A 261 -7.12 12.93 19.99
CA TYR A 261 -7.17 12.60 18.57
C TYR A 261 -5.76 12.60 17.95
N LYS A 262 -5.41 11.53 17.25
CA LYS A 262 -4.10 11.35 16.60
C LYS A 262 -4.25 11.45 15.09
N ILE A 263 -3.28 12.12 14.48
CA ILE A 263 -3.15 12.25 13.03
C ILE A 263 -1.72 11.83 12.68
N LEU A 264 -1.59 10.77 11.90
CA LEU A 264 -0.31 10.26 11.43
C LEU A 264 -0.24 10.44 9.90
N PRO A 265 0.72 11.20 9.36
CA PRO A 265 0.95 11.20 7.92
C PRO A 265 1.41 9.80 7.49
N LEU A 266 0.88 9.30 6.37
CA LEU A 266 1.29 8.03 5.79
C LEU A 266 2.18 8.31 4.57
N ASP A 267 3.20 7.47 4.37
CA ASP A 267 4.04 7.57 3.18
C ASP A 267 3.30 6.99 1.97
N LYS A 268 3.29 7.73 0.84
CA LYS A 268 2.69 7.28 -0.43
C LYS A 268 3.32 5.99 -0.95
N ASN A 269 4.58 5.72 -0.61
CA ASN A 269 5.28 4.49 -1.00
C ASN A 269 4.77 3.25 -0.27
N PHE A 270 4.07 3.41 0.86
CA PHE A 270 3.54 2.29 1.64
C PHE A 270 2.12 1.91 1.23
N VAL A 271 1.46 2.68 0.36
CA VAL A 271 0.11 2.38 -0.13
C VAL A 271 0.12 1.74 -1.51
N THR A 272 -0.93 0.99 -1.81
CA THR A 272 -1.19 0.38 -3.13
C THR A 272 -2.51 0.87 -3.71
N ASN A 273 -2.67 0.78 -5.04
CA ASN A 273 -3.89 1.10 -5.76
C ASN A 273 -4.95 -0.02 -5.68
N ASP A 274 -5.19 -0.53 -4.47
CA ASP A 274 -6.28 -1.47 -4.17
C ASP A 274 -6.42 -1.58 -2.65
N ARG A 275 -6.34 -2.80 -2.11
CA ARG A 275 -6.48 -3.15 -0.71
C ARG A 275 -5.23 -2.79 0.07
N ASN A 276 -5.41 -1.93 1.06
CA ASN A 276 -4.39 -1.55 2.02
C ASN A 276 -4.75 -2.10 3.40
N GLU A 277 -3.79 -2.72 4.08
CA GLU A 277 -3.94 -3.33 5.40
C GLU A 277 -3.35 -2.42 6.48
N LEU A 278 -4.19 -2.04 7.45
CA LEU A 278 -3.76 -1.42 8.70
C LEU A 278 -3.78 -2.46 9.81
N GLU A 279 -2.65 -2.63 10.48
CA GLU A 279 -2.52 -3.60 11.56
C GLU A 279 -2.14 -2.89 12.86
N PHE A 280 -2.96 -3.10 13.90
CA PHE A 280 -2.75 -2.54 15.22
C PHE A 280 -2.37 -3.68 16.16
N ILE A 281 -1.27 -3.51 16.90
CA ILE A 281 -0.75 -4.49 17.85
C ILE A 281 -0.50 -3.82 19.19
N VAL A 282 -0.86 -4.47 20.28
CA VAL A 282 -0.56 -4.02 21.66
C VAL A 282 0.16 -5.11 22.43
N THR A 283 1.10 -4.75 23.29
CA THR A 283 1.83 -5.72 24.12
C THR A 283 1.24 -5.87 25.51
N GLU A 284 0.47 -4.89 25.98
CA GLU A 284 -0.10 -4.86 27.32
C GLU A 284 -1.27 -3.88 27.43
N GLY A 285 -2.26 -4.21 28.26
CA GLY A 285 -3.41 -3.37 28.56
C GLY A 285 -4.52 -3.47 27.52
N SER A 286 -5.45 -2.50 27.53
CA SER A 286 -6.57 -2.46 26.58
C SER A 286 -6.70 -1.09 25.93
N TYR A 287 -6.85 -1.09 24.62
CA TYR A 287 -7.13 0.07 23.81
C TYR A 287 -8.47 -0.12 23.10
N LEU A 288 -9.36 0.85 23.25
CA LEU A 288 -10.48 1.03 22.33
C LEU A 288 -10.06 2.09 21.31
N ILE A 289 -9.86 1.68 20.06
CA ILE A 289 -9.51 2.59 18.98
C ILE A 289 -10.81 3.01 18.30
N ASP A 290 -11.15 4.30 18.43
CA ASP A 290 -12.40 4.88 17.93
C ASP A 290 -12.14 5.90 16.82
N ARG A 291 -13.18 6.23 16.05
CA ARG A 291 -13.15 7.25 14.98
C ARG A 291 -11.94 7.10 14.04
N VAL A 292 -11.69 5.85 13.64
CA VAL A 292 -10.57 5.53 12.75
C VAL A 292 -10.97 5.92 11.34
N SER A 293 -10.15 6.72 10.69
CA SER A 293 -10.34 7.03 9.28
C SER A 293 -9.02 7.25 8.57
N VAL A 294 -8.99 6.88 7.29
CA VAL A 294 -7.89 7.23 6.39
C VAL A 294 -8.36 8.38 5.53
N VAL A 295 -7.65 9.49 5.61
CA VAL A 295 -7.95 10.71 4.90
C VAL A 295 -6.98 10.88 3.75
N VAL A 296 -7.55 11.01 2.56
CA VAL A 296 -6.87 11.15 1.29
C VAL A 296 -7.15 12.55 0.75
N GLN A 297 -6.09 13.30 0.48
CA GLN A 297 -6.15 14.58 -0.24
C GLN A 297 -5.56 14.34 -1.63
N LEU A 298 -6.29 14.75 -2.65
CA LEU A 298 -5.93 14.54 -4.05
C LEU A 298 -5.38 15.83 -4.66
N GLU A 299 -4.39 15.69 -5.53
CA GLU A 299 -3.88 16.78 -6.34
C GLU A 299 -5.00 17.31 -7.25
N SER A 300 -5.04 18.63 -7.43
CA SER A 300 -5.96 19.22 -8.41
C SER A 300 -5.54 18.78 -9.81
N LEU A 301 -6.48 18.20 -10.58
CA LEU A 301 -6.22 17.86 -11.97
C LEU A 301 -5.90 19.13 -12.77
N THR A 302 -4.79 19.10 -13.50
CA THR A 302 -4.53 20.05 -14.56
C THR A 302 -5.19 19.54 -15.84
N TYR A 303 -6.02 20.39 -16.44
CA TYR A 303 -6.74 20.04 -17.66
C TYR A 303 -5.96 20.53 -18.89
N PRO A 304 -6.05 19.81 -20.02
CA PRO A 304 -5.34 20.23 -21.23
C PRO A 304 -5.92 21.55 -21.75
N VAL A 305 -5.01 22.47 -22.09
CA VAL A 305 -5.32 23.72 -22.76
C VAL A 305 -4.74 23.66 -24.16
N PHE A 306 -5.60 23.83 -25.15
CA PHE A 306 -5.25 23.88 -26.56
C PHE A 306 -5.25 25.33 -27.01
N TYR A 307 -4.42 25.64 -28.00
CA TYR A 307 -4.32 26.98 -28.58
C TYR A 307 -4.53 26.89 -30.09
N PHE A 308 -5.22 27.87 -30.65
CA PHE A 308 -5.39 28.00 -32.09
C PHE A 308 -5.38 29.49 -32.48
N GLU A 309 -4.98 29.78 -33.70
CA GLU A 309 -4.81 31.15 -34.19
C GLU A 309 -5.83 31.48 -35.27
N LEU A 310 -6.38 32.70 -35.20
CA LEU A 310 -7.23 33.31 -36.22
C LEU A 310 -6.45 34.50 -36.82
N ASP A 311 -6.05 34.37 -38.09
CA ASP A 311 -5.28 35.39 -38.81
C ASP A 311 -6.23 36.36 -39.52
N GLU A 312 -6.19 37.65 -39.16
CA GLU A 312 -7.06 38.71 -39.69
C GLU A 312 -7.03 38.78 -41.23
N ASP A 313 -5.85 38.54 -41.82
CA ASP A 313 -5.63 38.67 -43.26
C ASP A 313 -5.98 37.39 -44.05
N LYS A 314 -6.00 36.23 -43.39
CA LYS A 314 -6.14 34.92 -44.05
C LYS A 314 -7.39 34.15 -43.70
N ASP A 315 -8.06 34.51 -42.60
CA ASP A 315 -9.22 33.79 -42.10
C ASP A 315 -10.55 34.50 -42.41
N TYR A 316 -10.52 35.63 -43.12
CA TYR A 316 -11.69 36.28 -43.75
C TYR A 316 -12.83 36.69 -42.79
N VAL A 317 -12.64 36.64 -41.46
CA VAL A 317 -13.74 36.83 -40.50
C VAL A 317 -13.99 38.29 -40.10
N LEU A 318 -13.05 39.23 -40.29
CA LEU A 318 -13.10 40.49 -39.52
C LEU A 318 -12.80 41.82 -40.23
N ASN A 319 -12.63 41.84 -41.56
CA ASN A 319 -12.65 43.12 -42.28
C ASN A 319 -14.09 43.61 -42.44
N ASP A 320 -14.37 44.86 -42.03
CA ASP A 320 -15.69 45.53 -42.02
C ASP A 320 -16.44 45.53 -43.39
N GLU A 321 -15.82 45.06 -44.47
CA GLU A 321 -16.43 44.90 -45.80
C GLU A 321 -16.91 43.46 -46.12
N PHE A 322 -16.56 42.46 -45.30
CA PHE A 322 -17.00 41.08 -45.49
C PHE A 322 -18.10 40.74 -44.48
N ASP A 323 -19.25 40.31 -44.99
CA ASP A 323 -20.39 39.85 -44.18
C ASP A 323 -19.92 38.73 -43.23
N LYS A 324 -19.87 39.05 -41.94
CA LYS A 324 -19.72 38.06 -40.84
C LYS A 324 -20.73 36.91 -40.95
N ASP A 325 -21.78 37.11 -41.73
CA ASP A 325 -22.87 36.17 -41.95
C ASP A 325 -22.48 34.95 -42.83
N ASN A 326 -21.29 34.93 -43.45
CA ASN A 326 -20.91 33.86 -44.38
C ASN A 326 -19.96 32.80 -43.80
N TYR A 327 -19.40 32.97 -42.60
CA TYR A 327 -18.42 32.02 -42.05
C TYR A 327 -18.68 31.72 -40.58
N ASN A 328 -18.77 30.42 -40.27
CA ASN A 328 -18.94 29.91 -38.91
C ASN A 328 -17.69 29.15 -38.46
N ILE A 329 -17.19 29.49 -37.28
CA ILE A 329 -16.13 28.79 -36.59
C ILE A 329 -16.77 27.69 -35.75
N THR A 330 -16.53 26.43 -36.13
CA THR A 330 -17.15 25.28 -35.48
C THR A 330 -16.12 24.40 -34.80
N MET A 331 -16.36 24.10 -33.52
CA MET A 331 -15.66 23.04 -32.79
C MET A 331 -16.44 21.74 -32.89
N THR A 332 -15.75 20.67 -33.24
CA THR A 332 -16.26 19.30 -33.25
C THR A 332 -15.44 18.44 -32.30
N LEU A 333 -16.13 17.80 -31.35
CA LEU A 333 -15.58 16.75 -30.51
C LEU A 333 -16.07 15.40 -30.99
N ARG A 334 -15.15 14.46 -31.20
CA ARG A 334 -15.46 13.06 -31.51
C ARG A 334 -15.10 12.19 -30.31
N PHE A 335 -16.08 11.46 -29.79
CA PHE A 335 -15.91 10.57 -28.64
C PHE A 335 -15.69 9.12 -29.09
N VAL A 336 -15.01 8.33 -28.25
CA VAL A 336 -14.71 6.92 -28.55
C VAL A 336 -15.95 6.01 -28.38
N ASN A 337 -16.88 6.36 -27.48
CA ASN A 337 -18.04 5.52 -27.12
C ASN A 337 -19.34 6.34 -27.01
N LYS A 338 -20.48 5.68 -26.75
CA LYS A 338 -21.82 6.30 -26.61
C LYS A 338 -22.27 6.53 -25.15
N ASP A 339 -21.36 6.44 -24.18
CA ASP A 339 -21.71 6.64 -22.77
C ASP A 339 -22.10 8.11 -22.50
N SER A 340 -22.73 8.40 -21.36
CA SER A 340 -23.08 9.78 -21.01
C SER A 340 -21.82 10.59 -20.73
N LYS A 341 -21.54 11.61 -21.55
CA LYS A 341 -20.44 12.56 -21.34
C LYS A 341 -20.96 13.84 -20.72
N ASN A 342 -20.32 14.27 -19.64
CA ASN A 342 -20.46 15.60 -19.09
C ASN A 342 -19.09 16.28 -19.11
N LEU A 343 -18.99 17.39 -19.84
CA LEU A 343 -17.75 18.12 -20.08
C LEU A 343 -18.07 19.61 -19.96
N GLU A 344 -17.16 20.36 -19.41
CA GLU A 344 -17.15 21.82 -19.46
C GLU A 344 -16.00 22.25 -20.37
N TYR A 345 -16.21 23.24 -21.22
CA TYR A 345 -15.14 23.83 -22.01
C TYR A 345 -15.06 25.33 -21.77
N LEU A 346 -13.84 25.86 -21.76
CA LEU A 346 -13.57 27.29 -21.61
C LEU A 346 -12.88 27.77 -22.88
N ILE A 347 -13.47 28.75 -23.56
CA ILE A 347 -12.82 29.43 -24.69
C ILE A 347 -12.51 30.85 -24.25
N ASN A 348 -11.22 31.21 -24.22
CA ASN A 348 -10.76 32.52 -23.73
C ASN A 348 -11.36 32.88 -22.36
N GLY A 349 -11.43 31.89 -21.47
CA GLY A 349 -12.02 32.01 -20.13
C GLY A 349 -13.56 31.99 -20.07
N ARG A 350 -14.27 31.95 -21.21
CA ARG A 350 -15.75 31.87 -21.26
C ARG A 350 -16.21 30.42 -21.14
N ARG A 351 -16.94 30.12 -20.07
CA ARG A 351 -17.38 28.77 -19.70
C ARG A 351 -18.65 28.32 -20.41
N LYS A 352 -18.66 27.07 -20.87
CA LYS A 352 -19.84 26.37 -21.41
C LYS A 352 -19.88 24.90 -21.02
N TYR A 353 -21.06 24.29 -21.11
CA TYR A 353 -21.30 22.91 -20.71
C TYR A 353 -21.76 22.06 -21.88
N ILE A 354 -21.25 20.83 -21.92
CA ILE A 354 -21.60 19.79 -22.88
C ILE A 354 -22.14 18.62 -22.09
N ARG A 355 -23.37 18.21 -22.45
CA ARG A 355 -23.98 16.98 -21.96
C ARG A 355 -24.55 16.24 -23.17
N THR A 356 -23.95 15.10 -23.51
CA THR A 356 -24.35 14.33 -24.68
C THR A 356 -24.07 12.84 -24.49
N THR A 357 -24.76 12.01 -25.25
CA THR A 357 -24.46 10.58 -25.43
C THR A 357 -23.93 10.27 -26.82
N ASP A 358 -23.89 11.26 -27.71
CA ASP A 358 -23.52 11.07 -29.11
C ASP A 358 -22.01 10.83 -29.28
N LEU A 359 -21.64 10.28 -30.45
CA LEU A 359 -20.24 10.07 -30.83
C LEU A 359 -19.58 11.34 -31.38
N LYS A 360 -20.39 12.31 -31.80
CA LYS A 360 -19.94 13.58 -32.37
C LYS A 360 -20.78 14.70 -31.77
N TYR A 361 -20.14 15.77 -31.32
CA TYR A 361 -20.81 16.96 -30.83
C TYR A 361 -20.17 18.19 -31.47
N THR A 362 -20.99 19.03 -32.08
CA THR A 362 -20.54 20.19 -32.86
C THR A 362 -21.11 21.46 -32.23
N ILE A 363 -20.28 22.50 -32.13
CA ILE A 363 -20.56 23.75 -31.41
C ILE A 363 -20.07 24.92 -32.26
N ASN A 364 -20.93 25.90 -32.50
CA ASN A 364 -20.52 27.18 -33.06
C ASN A 364 -19.78 28.02 -31.99
N LEU A 365 -18.61 28.55 -32.35
CA LEU A 365 -17.69 29.28 -31.49
C LEU A 365 -17.62 30.79 -31.77
N ASP A 366 -18.39 31.33 -32.71
CA ASP A 366 -18.22 32.70 -33.23
C ASP A 366 -18.27 33.76 -32.12
N ASP A 367 -19.18 33.59 -31.16
CA ASP A 367 -19.33 34.50 -30.02
C ASP A 367 -18.21 34.39 -28.97
N TYR A 368 -17.27 33.45 -29.11
CA TYR A 368 -16.27 33.13 -28.07
C TYR A 368 -14.83 33.35 -28.51
N VAL A 369 -14.60 33.52 -29.82
CA VAL A 369 -13.28 33.65 -30.40
C VAL A 369 -12.96 35.10 -30.76
N GLU A 370 -11.67 35.44 -30.73
CA GLU A 370 -11.14 36.78 -31.01
C GLU A 370 -10.02 36.66 -32.06
N VAL A 371 -9.68 37.75 -32.77
CA VAL A 371 -8.51 37.76 -33.68
C VAL A 371 -7.25 37.38 -32.90
N GLY A 372 -6.39 36.57 -33.52
CA GLY A 372 -5.12 36.15 -32.94
C GLY A 372 -5.25 34.83 -32.18
N THR A 373 -4.50 34.70 -31.08
CA THR A 373 -4.41 33.45 -30.34
C THR A 373 -5.58 33.25 -29.39
N ASN A 374 -6.30 32.15 -29.61
CA ASN A 374 -7.39 31.69 -28.78
C ASN A 374 -6.96 30.49 -27.94
N SER A 375 -7.57 30.34 -26.78
CA SER A 375 -7.33 29.22 -25.85
C SER A 375 -8.61 28.42 -25.64
N LEU A 376 -8.49 27.10 -25.58
CA LEU A 376 -9.57 26.15 -25.33
C LEU A 376 -9.13 25.16 -24.24
N GLU A 377 -9.77 25.21 -23.09
CA GLU A 377 -9.56 24.27 -21.98
C GLU A 377 -10.73 23.29 -21.88
N LEU A 378 -10.44 22.00 -21.70
CA LEU A 378 -11.45 20.94 -21.56
C LEU A 378 -11.47 20.37 -20.15
N ILE A 379 -12.53 20.64 -19.39
CA ILE A 379 -12.71 20.25 -17.99
C ILE A 379 -13.77 19.13 -17.89
N PRO A 380 -13.40 17.85 -17.78
CA PRO A 380 -14.34 16.75 -17.62
C PRO A 380 -15.16 16.89 -16.32
N LYS A 381 -16.44 16.54 -16.39
CA LYS A 381 -17.34 16.35 -15.23
C LYS A 381 -17.79 14.88 -15.08
N SER A 382 -17.30 14.02 -15.96
CA SER A 382 -17.40 12.57 -15.94
C SER A 382 -16.13 12.00 -16.59
N LEU A 383 -15.93 10.68 -16.56
CA LEU A 383 -14.92 10.07 -17.41
C LEU A 383 -15.28 10.33 -18.88
N VAL A 384 -14.34 10.83 -19.69
CA VAL A 384 -14.57 11.09 -21.11
C VAL A 384 -13.36 10.69 -21.94
N ASP A 385 -13.59 9.88 -22.98
CA ASP A 385 -12.59 9.53 -23.98
C ASP A 385 -12.89 10.29 -25.28
N ILE A 386 -12.04 11.28 -25.60
CA ILE A 386 -12.16 12.13 -26.79
C ILE A 386 -11.14 11.65 -27.83
N ALA A 387 -11.65 11.05 -28.91
CA ALA A 387 -10.84 10.58 -30.02
C ALA A 387 -10.23 11.74 -30.82
N GLU A 388 -10.96 12.84 -30.97
CA GLU A 388 -10.54 13.98 -31.76
C GLU A 388 -11.23 15.26 -31.29
N LEU A 389 -10.45 16.32 -31.16
CA LEU A 389 -10.90 17.70 -31.05
C LEU A 389 -10.53 18.40 -32.35
N LYS A 390 -11.51 18.96 -33.06
CA LYS A 390 -11.29 19.67 -34.32
C LYS A 390 -11.98 21.03 -34.29
N VAL A 391 -11.26 22.10 -34.61
CA VAL A 391 -11.82 23.44 -34.83
C VAL A 391 -11.61 23.81 -36.28
N VAL A 392 -12.69 24.20 -36.96
CA VAL A 392 -12.70 24.56 -38.38
C VAL A 392 -13.44 25.87 -38.61
N VAL A 393 -13.04 26.60 -39.64
CA VAL A 393 -13.86 27.66 -40.27
C VAL A 393 -14.63 27.01 -41.40
N VAL A 394 -15.93 27.23 -41.47
CA VAL A 394 -16.84 26.68 -42.49
C VAL A 394 -17.64 27.82 -43.10
N GLU A 395 -17.73 27.87 -44.42
CA GLU A 395 -18.59 28.80 -45.14
C GLU A 395 -20.06 28.36 -45.01
N ASP A 396 -20.95 29.29 -44.66
CA ASP A 396 -22.40 29.04 -44.60
C ASP A 396 -22.98 28.97 -46.02
N ASP A 397 -23.60 27.84 -46.35
CA ASP A 397 -24.25 27.58 -47.66
C ASP A 397 -25.55 28.38 -47.87
#